data_AF-A0A6L4ZJM7-F1
#
_entry.id   AF-A0A6L4ZJM7-F1
#
_cell.length_a   1.000
_cell.length_b   1.000
_cell.length_c   1.000
_cell.angle_alpha   90.00
_cell.angle_beta   90.00
_cell.angle_gamma   90.00
#
_symmetry.space_group_name_H-M   'P 1'
#
loop_
_entity.id
_entity.type
_entity.pdbx_description
1 polymer ?
#
loop_
_entity_poly.entity_id
_entity_poly.type
_entity_poly.pdbx_seq_one_letter_code
_entity_poly.pdbx_strand_id
1 'polypeptide(L)'
;MKIALSLSLIAFIVIGAWLNPSNNLANAFSKNLQNAKETKLLSEEEAISLAEDFIIKNGYTNLPPVERKKITPELLDKLVSFELVMKLRHNSLQPKAYGVIKKRHNGSGWTIIFARTSGEDFDPKNGRGVSMGLKGESILMEPREFLLTIVDKKLESASK
;
A
#
# COMPACT_ATOMS: atom_id res chain seq x y z
N MET A 1 26.10 84.50 -22.51
CA MET A 1 27.23 84.59 -23.45
C MET A 1 28.28 83.55 -23.06
N LYS A 2 28.63 82.63 -23.98
CA LYS A 2 29.84 81.75 -24.07
C LYS A 2 30.20 80.87 -22.84
N ILE A 3 29.97 79.55 -22.87
CA ILE A 3 30.80 78.42 -23.39
C ILE A 3 32.17 78.23 -22.69
N ALA A 4 32.37 77.05 -22.09
CA ALA A 4 33.52 76.12 -22.21
C ALA A 4 33.77 75.39 -20.86
N LEU A 5 33.46 74.09 -20.72
CA LEU A 5 34.30 72.91 -20.99
C LEU A 5 35.56 72.78 -20.10
N SER A 6 35.62 71.74 -19.27
CA SER A 6 36.82 70.87 -19.15
C SER A 6 36.56 69.64 -18.26
N LEU A 7 37.08 68.51 -18.72
CA LEU A 7 37.00 67.14 -18.19
C LEU A 7 37.65 66.97 -16.80
N SER A 8 37.19 65.99 -16.00
CA SER A 8 37.82 64.65 -15.93
C SER A 8 37.41 63.87 -14.67
N LEU A 9 36.85 62.67 -14.91
CA LEU A 9 37.05 61.39 -14.23
C LEU A 9 37.27 61.36 -12.70
N ILE A 10 36.50 60.55 -11.97
CA ILE A 10 37.01 59.39 -11.19
C ILE A 10 35.88 58.63 -10.47
N ALA A 11 35.92 57.31 -10.71
CA ALA A 11 35.48 56.16 -9.90
C ALA A 11 34.01 56.01 -9.46
N PHE A 12 33.37 55.05 -10.13
CA PHE A 12 32.30 54.22 -9.58
C PHE A 12 32.74 53.52 -8.28
N ILE A 13 31.97 53.69 -7.20
CA ILE A 13 31.86 52.67 -6.16
C ILE A 13 30.43 52.13 -6.23
N VAL A 14 30.34 50.89 -6.73
CA VAL A 14 29.12 50.08 -6.75
C VAL A 14 28.83 49.64 -5.32
N ILE A 15 27.78 50.21 -4.71
CA ILE A 15 27.16 49.60 -3.53
C ILE A 15 26.11 48.63 -4.06
N GLY A 16 26.49 47.35 -4.05
CA GLY A 16 25.72 46.23 -4.56
C GLY A 16 24.35 46.11 -3.89
N ALA A 17 23.35 46.05 -4.76
CA ALA A 17 22.14 45.25 -4.71
C ALA A 17 21.77 44.61 -3.35
N TRP A 18 20.67 45.14 -2.80
CA TRP A 18 19.77 44.43 -1.91
C TRP A 18 19.42 43.05 -2.50
N LEU A 19 19.87 41.99 -1.82
CA LEU A 19 19.41 40.63 -2.06
C LEU A 19 17.94 40.54 -1.64
N ASN A 20 17.07 40.20 -2.58
CA ASN A 20 15.69 39.81 -2.32
C ASN A 20 15.56 38.28 -2.51
N PRO A 21 15.64 37.46 -1.46
CA PRO A 21 15.54 36.02 -1.58
C PRO A 21 14.17 35.54 -1.06
N SER A 22 13.07 35.91 -1.71
CA SER A 22 11.73 35.52 -1.21
C SER A 22 10.86 34.75 -2.22
N ASN A 23 11.25 34.65 -3.49
CA ASN A 23 10.33 34.13 -4.53
C ASN A 23 10.55 32.65 -4.91
N ASN A 24 11.67 32.04 -4.53
CA ASN A 24 11.99 30.64 -4.91
C ASN A 24 11.59 29.61 -3.84
N LEU A 25 11.58 29.97 -2.55
CA LEU A 25 11.21 29.05 -1.47
C LEU A 25 9.70 28.79 -1.41
N ALA A 26 8.88 29.82 -1.59
CA ALA A 26 7.42 29.68 -1.62
C ALA A 26 6.95 28.82 -2.81
N ASN A 27 7.56 28.99 -3.98
CA ASN A 27 7.25 28.19 -5.16
C ASN A 27 7.72 26.73 -5.02
N ALA A 28 8.90 26.46 -4.45
CA ALA A 28 9.35 25.08 -4.19
C ALA A 28 8.49 24.37 -3.11
N PHE A 29 8.03 25.10 -2.11
CA PHE A 29 7.13 24.57 -1.08
C PHE A 29 5.72 24.30 -1.64
N SER A 30 5.18 25.22 -2.43
CA SER A 30 3.87 25.07 -3.08
C SER A 30 3.87 23.96 -4.14
N LYS A 31 4.98 23.76 -4.87
CA LYS A 31 5.14 22.68 -5.86
C LYS A 31 5.34 21.31 -5.21
N ASN A 32 5.92 21.26 -4.00
CA ASN A 32 5.97 20.03 -3.18
C ASN A 32 4.62 19.69 -2.53
N LEU A 33 3.80 20.70 -2.17
CA LEU A 33 2.44 20.50 -1.67
C LEU A 33 1.46 20.00 -2.74
N GLN A 34 1.61 20.44 -4.00
CA GLN A 34 0.77 19.95 -5.10
C GLN A 34 1.14 18.54 -5.59
N ASN A 35 2.32 18.01 -5.20
CA ASN A 35 2.71 16.62 -5.43
C ASN A 35 2.35 15.68 -4.27
N ALA A 36 1.70 16.18 -3.22
CA ALA A 36 0.99 15.34 -2.27
C ALA A 36 -0.23 14.75 -2.99
N LYS A 37 0.03 13.74 -3.83
CA LYS A 37 -0.93 12.87 -4.49
C LYS A 37 -2.09 12.64 -3.52
N GLU A 38 -3.24 13.24 -3.80
CA GLU A 38 -4.45 13.02 -3.02
C GLU A 38 -4.59 11.53 -2.85
N THR A 39 -4.43 11.06 -1.61
CA THR A 39 -4.39 9.64 -1.33
C THR A 39 -5.82 9.11 -1.43
N LYS A 40 -6.21 8.77 -2.66
CA LYS A 40 -7.50 8.20 -3.01
C LYS A 40 -7.76 6.98 -2.14
N LEU A 41 -8.93 6.92 -1.51
CA LEU A 41 -9.39 5.74 -0.81
C LEU A 41 -9.72 4.64 -1.83
N LEU A 42 -9.39 3.40 -1.50
CA LEU A 42 -9.71 2.26 -2.34
C LEU A 42 -11.22 2.06 -2.44
N SER A 43 -11.68 1.69 -3.64
CA SER A 43 -12.97 1.04 -3.79
C SER A 43 -12.92 -0.39 -3.23
N GLU A 44 -14.08 -1.00 -3.03
CA GLU A 44 -14.19 -2.39 -2.59
C GLU A 44 -13.53 -3.34 -3.61
N GLU A 45 -13.73 -3.09 -4.89
CA GLU A 45 -13.16 -3.87 -6.00
C GLU A 45 -11.63 -3.73 -6.07
N GLU A 46 -11.11 -2.52 -5.86
CA GLU A 46 -9.66 -2.28 -5.77
C GLU A 46 -9.06 -3.03 -4.57
N ALA A 47 -9.73 -3.03 -3.41
CA ALA A 47 -9.29 -3.78 -2.23
C ALA A 47 -9.33 -5.29 -2.44
N ILE A 48 -10.39 -5.82 -3.06
CA ILE A 48 -10.49 -7.24 -3.44
C ILE A 48 -9.33 -7.62 -4.37
N SER A 49 -9.10 -6.84 -5.44
CA SER A 49 -8.04 -7.13 -6.40
C SER A 49 -6.66 -7.13 -5.75
N LEU A 50 -6.38 -6.19 -4.85
CA LEU A 50 -5.11 -6.14 -4.13
C LEU A 50 -4.92 -7.34 -3.19
N ALA A 51 -5.99 -7.80 -2.55
CA ALA A 51 -5.94 -8.96 -1.67
C ALA A 51 -5.74 -10.27 -2.44
N GLU A 52 -6.42 -10.43 -3.60
CA GLU A 52 -6.22 -11.57 -4.49
C GLU A 52 -4.76 -11.64 -4.96
N ASP A 53 -4.23 -10.51 -5.43
CA ASP A 53 -2.83 -10.38 -5.81
C ASP A 53 -1.88 -10.73 -4.65
N PHE A 54 -2.21 -10.28 -3.43
CA PHE A 54 -1.41 -10.56 -2.25
C PHE A 54 -1.33 -12.07 -1.97
N ILE A 55 -2.45 -12.80 -1.98
CA ILE A 55 -2.43 -14.22 -1.64
C ILE A 55 -1.70 -15.06 -2.69
N ILE A 56 -1.78 -14.66 -3.96
CA ILE A 56 -1.04 -15.28 -5.05
C ILE A 56 0.46 -15.03 -4.85
N LYS A 57 0.84 -13.76 -4.62
CA LYS A 57 2.24 -13.38 -4.42
C LYS A 57 2.86 -13.99 -3.15
N ASN A 58 2.05 -14.38 -2.20
CA ASN A 58 2.48 -15.01 -0.94
C ASN A 58 2.42 -16.54 -0.95
N GLY A 59 2.03 -17.15 -2.08
CA GLY A 59 2.05 -18.60 -2.28
C GLY A 59 0.92 -19.36 -1.58
N TYR A 60 -0.20 -18.70 -1.27
CA TYR A 60 -1.36 -19.39 -0.66
C TYR A 60 -2.17 -20.23 -1.65
N THR A 61 -1.97 -20.00 -2.95
CA THR A 61 -2.70 -20.67 -4.02
C THR A 61 -1.83 -21.75 -4.67
N ASN A 62 -2.40 -22.46 -5.65
CA ASN A 62 -1.67 -23.42 -6.48
C ASN A 62 -0.90 -22.78 -7.65
N LEU A 63 -0.94 -21.44 -7.78
CA LEU A 63 -0.15 -20.70 -8.76
C LEU A 63 1.34 -20.78 -8.41
N PRO A 64 2.25 -20.64 -9.40
CA PRO A 64 3.67 -20.91 -9.20
C PRO A 64 4.26 -20.12 -8.02
N PRO A 65 5.11 -20.76 -7.21
CA PRO A 65 5.63 -20.17 -5.98
C PRO A 65 6.49 -18.94 -6.30
N VAL A 66 6.29 -17.88 -5.53
CA VAL A 66 7.00 -16.62 -5.68
C VAL A 66 8.34 -16.66 -4.94
N GLU A 67 9.34 -15.95 -5.44
CA GLU A 67 10.66 -15.81 -4.81
C GLU A 67 10.56 -15.43 -3.33
N ARG A 68 11.37 -16.07 -2.47
CA ARG A 68 11.44 -15.82 -1.01
C ARG A 68 11.49 -14.33 -0.65
N LYS A 69 12.20 -13.51 -1.42
CA LYS A 69 12.37 -12.07 -1.14
C LYS A 69 11.09 -11.24 -1.33
N LYS A 70 10.07 -11.81 -1.97
CA LYS A 70 8.82 -11.13 -2.32
C LYS A 70 7.65 -11.54 -1.44
N ILE A 71 7.81 -12.56 -0.57
CA ILE A 71 6.77 -12.93 0.38
C ILE A 71 6.74 -11.98 1.57
N THR A 72 5.54 -11.64 2.01
CA THR A 72 5.31 -10.90 3.24
C THR A 72 5.32 -11.91 4.40
N PRO A 73 6.22 -11.76 5.39
CA PRO A 73 6.29 -12.68 6.52
C PRO A 73 5.07 -12.50 7.43
N GLU A 74 4.45 -13.61 7.82
CA GLU A 74 3.53 -13.66 8.95
C GLU A 74 4.32 -13.72 10.27
N LEU A 75 3.64 -13.43 11.39
CA LEU A 75 4.27 -13.46 12.72
C LEU A 75 4.89 -14.83 13.04
N LEU A 76 4.20 -15.91 12.68
CA LEU A 76 4.60 -17.28 12.96
C LEU A 76 5.70 -17.81 12.01
N ASP A 77 5.89 -17.18 10.85
CA ASP A 77 6.91 -17.61 9.89
C ASP A 77 8.33 -17.51 10.45
N LYS A 78 8.54 -16.64 11.45
CA LYS A 78 9.83 -16.49 12.13
C LYS A 78 10.22 -17.71 12.96
N LEU A 79 9.28 -18.59 13.28
CA LEU A 79 9.48 -19.74 14.17
C LEU A 79 9.77 -21.04 13.41
N VAL A 80 9.66 -21.05 12.08
CA VAL A 80 9.77 -22.25 11.26
C VAL A 80 10.68 -22.02 10.05
N SER A 81 11.10 -23.11 9.40
CA SER A 81 11.84 -22.99 8.14
C SER A 81 10.96 -22.42 7.03
N PHE A 82 11.57 -21.69 6.10
CA PHE A 82 10.85 -21.16 4.94
C PHE A 82 10.21 -22.26 4.10
N GLU A 83 10.86 -23.42 3.97
CA GLU A 83 10.33 -24.57 3.26
C GLU A 83 9.03 -25.05 3.92
N LEU A 84 8.98 -25.03 5.26
CA LEU A 84 7.75 -25.33 6.00
C LEU A 84 6.70 -24.22 5.82
N VAL A 85 7.07 -22.94 5.83
CA VAL A 85 6.15 -21.83 5.51
C VAL A 85 5.51 -22.05 4.14
N MET A 86 6.31 -22.30 3.11
CA MET A 86 5.79 -22.50 1.76
C MET A 86 4.92 -23.75 1.67
N LYS A 87 5.28 -24.82 2.37
CA LYS A 87 4.45 -26.04 2.46
C LYS A 87 3.10 -25.76 3.12
N LEU A 88 3.06 -24.98 4.20
CA LEU A 88 1.84 -24.65 4.92
C LEU A 88 0.94 -23.69 4.12
N ARG A 89 1.52 -22.78 3.36
CA ARG A 89 0.76 -21.83 2.53
C ARG A 89 0.25 -22.48 1.25
N HIS A 90 1.02 -23.35 0.62
CA HIS A 90 0.70 -23.86 -0.71
C HIS A 90 -0.70 -24.47 -0.79
N ASN A 91 -1.50 -23.95 -1.73
CA ASN A 91 -2.87 -24.42 -1.99
C ASN A 91 -3.75 -24.50 -0.72
N SER A 92 -3.59 -23.55 0.19
CA SER A 92 -4.37 -23.44 1.44
C SER A 92 -5.59 -22.55 1.32
N LEU A 93 -5.63 -21.64 0.32
CA LEU A 93 -6.72 -20.72 0.06
C LEU A 93 -7.21 -20.76 -1.39
N GLN A 94 -8.51 -20.51 -1.57
CA GLN A 94 -9.09 -20.22 -2.88
C GLN A 94 -8.47 -18.93 -3.46
N PRO A 95 -8.19 -18.86 -4.77
CA PRO A 95 -7.57 -17.68 -5.38
C PRO A 95 -8.52 -16.48 -5.48
N LYS A 96 -9.82 -16.69 -5.34
CA LYS A 96 -10.85 -15.65 -5.40
C LYS A 96 -11.40 -15.34 -4.03
N ALA A 97 -11.64 -14.05 -3.78
CA ALA A 97 -12.22 -13.60 -2.53
C ALA A 97 -13.63 -14.19 -2.35
N TYR A 98 -13.90 -14.69 -1.15
CA TYR A 98 -15.21 -15.19 -0.73
C TYR A 98 -16.12 -14.06 -0.25
N GLY A 99 -15.56 -13.09 0.48
CA GLY A 99 -16.36 -12.03 1.08
C GLY A 99 -15.54 -10.84 1.56
N VAL A 100 -16.25 -9.79 1.97
CA VAL A 100 -15.66 -8.53 2.42
C VAL A 100 -16.20 -8.20 3.81
N ILE A 101 -15.31 -7.70 4.67
CA ILE A 101 -15.66 -7.01 5.91
C ILE A 101 -15.09 -5.58 5.81
N LYS A 102 -15.95 -4.57 5.94
CA LYS A 102 -15.61 -3.13 5.78
C LYS A 102 -14.97 -2.53 7.04
N LYS A 103 -14.15 -3.33 7.72
CA LYS A 103 -13.37 -2.96 8.89
C LYS A 103 -12.08 -3.76 8.92
N ARG A 104 -11.03 -3.17 9.44
CA ARG A 104 -9.82 -3.88 9.88
C ARG A 104 -9.99 -4.24 11.35
N HIS A 105 -9.30 -5.28 11.82
CA HIS A 105 -9.33 -5.69 13.23
C HIS A 105 -9.18 -4.50 14.20
N ASN A 106 -8.22 -3.61 13.94
CA ASN A 106 -7.90 -2.49 14.84
C ASN A 106 -8.17 -1.11 14.22
N GLY A 107 -9.20 -0.97 13.38
CA GLY A 107 -9.61 0.34 12.88
C GLY A 107 -10.28 0.32 11.52
N SER A 108 -10.22 1.48 10.85
CA SER A 108 -10.76 1.65 9.51
C SER A 108 -9.89 0.94 8.48
N GLY A 109 -10.53 0.23 7.55
CA GLY A 109 -9.83 -0.50 6.51
C GLY A 109 -10.70 -1.60 5.92
N TRP A 110 -10.06 -2.47 5.18
CA TRP A 110 -10.69 -3.62 4.53
C TRP A 110 -10.15 -4.90 5.12
N THR A 111 -11.03 -5.89 5.29
CA THR A 111 -10.63 -7.29 5.47
C THR A 111 -11.31 -8.11 4.39
N ILE A 112 -10.51 -8.70 3.50
CA ILE A 112 -10.98 -9.53 2.39
C ILE A 112 -10.80 -10.99 2.77
N ILE A 113 -11.89 -11.75 2.77
CA ILE A 113 -11.94 -13.13 3.24
C ILE A 113 -11.79 -14.09 2.07
N PHE A 114 -10.96 -15.11 2.27
CA PHE A 114 -10.74 -16.22 1.35
C PHE A 114 -11.13 -17.53 2.01
N ALA A 115 -11.89 -18.36 1.30
CA ALA A 115 -12.22 -19.70 1.76
C ALA A 115 -10.98 -20.59 1.75
N ARG A 116 -10.85 -21.46 2.75
CA ARG A 116 -9.78 -22.47 2.77
C ARG A 116 -10.04 -23.56 1.73
N THR A 117 -8.98 -24.16 1.23
CA THR A 117 -9.01 -25.33 0.34
C THR A 117 -8.45 -26.58 1.00
N SER A 118 -7.55 -26.42 1.96
CA SER A 118 -6.86 -27.53 2.62
C SER A 118 -6.20 -27.10 3.94
N GLY A 119 -5.58 -28.07 4.62
CA GLY A 119 -4.77 -27.90 5.82
C GLY A 119 -5.18 -28.88 6.93
N GLU A 120 -4.35 -28.96 7.96
CA GLU A 120 -4.52 -29.91 9.08
C GLU A 120 -5.82 -29.65 9.86
N ASP A 121 -6.12 -28.37 10.13
CA ASP A 121 -7.36 -27.93 10.78
C ASP A 121 -8.39 -27.38 9.76
N PHE A 122 -8.56 -28.06 8.63
CA PHE A 122 -9.50 -27.60 7.60
C PHE A 122 -10.96 -27.73 8.07
N ASP A 123 -11.63 -26.59 8.26
CA ASP A 123 -13.09 -26.48 8.34
C ASP A 123 -13.60 -25.68 7.13
N PRO A 124 -14.51 -26.23 6.29
CA PRO A 124 -15.06 -25.52 5.15
C PRO A 124 -15.90 -24.28 5.53
N LYS A 125 -16.26 -24.13 6.81
CA LYS A 125 -16.94 -22.95 7.34
C LYS A 125 -15.98 -21.81 7.70
N ASN A 126 -14.67 -22.06 7.64
CA ASN A 126 -13.63 -21.10 8.01
C ASN A 126 -12.90 -20.56 6.77
N GLY A 127 -12.44 -19.33 6.91
CA GLY A 127 -11.60 -18.64 5.95
C GLY A 127 -10.47 -17.87 6.63
N ARG A 128 -9.59 -17.32 5.81
CA ARG A 128 -8.55 -16.39 6.25
C ARG A 128 -8.76 -15.02 5.65
N GLY A 129 -8.39 -13.98 6.39
CA GLY A 129 -8.56 -12.60 5.99
C GLY A 129 -7.26 -11.93 5.61
N VAL A 130 -7.22 -11.25 4.47
CA VAL A 130 -6.19 -10.25 4.19
C VAL A 130 -6.71 -8.89 4.65
N SER A 131 -5.99 -8.21 5.52
CA SER A 131 -6.36 -6.88 5.99
C SER A 131 -5.45 -5.80 5.43
N MET A 132 -6.04 -4.63 5.16
CA MET A 132 -5.33 -3.45 4.66
C MET A 132 -6.02 -2.18 5.14
N GLY A 133 -5.28 -1.07 5.14
CA GLY A 133 -5.87 0.25 5.39
C GLY A 133 -6.74 0.74 4.24
N LEU A 134 -7.43 1.87 4.43
CA LEU A 134 -8.37 2.40 3.45
C LEU A 134 -7.71 2.83 2.13
N LYS A 135 -6.38 3.00 2.10
CA LYS A 135 -5.61 3.39 0.92
C LYS A 135 -4.74 2.23 0.40
N GLY A 136 -4.96 1.00 0.89
CA GLY A 136 -4.19 -0.18 0.51
C GLY A 136 -2.85 -0.32 1.22
N GLU A 137 -2.62 0.45 2.28
CA GLU A 137 -1.42 0.38 3.09
C GLU A 137 -1.44 -0.80 4.07
N SER A 138 -0.25 -1.26 4.47
CA SER A 138 -0.08 -2.27 5.52
C SER A 138 -0.88 -3.55 5.27
N ILE A 139 -0.85 -4.03 4.02
CA ILE A 139 -1.48 -5.29 3.61
C ILE A 139 -0.80 -6.45 4.33
N LEU A 140 -1.58 -7.25 5.04
CA LEU A 140 -1.08 -8.43 5.72
C LEU A 140 -2.14 -9.52 5.79
N MET A 141 -1.69 -10.74 5.98
CA MET A 141 -2.57 -11.85 6.31
C MET A 141 -2.88 -11.81 7.81
N GLU A 142 -4.16 -11.88 8.17
CA GLU A 142 -4.59 -11.96 9.56
C GLU A 142 -4.23 -13.34 10.14
N PRO A 143 -3.68 -13.39 11.36
CA PRO A 143 -3.30 -14.65 12.01
C PRO A 143 -4.52 -15.46 12.49
N ARG A 144 -5.68 -14.81 12.62
CA ARG A 144 -6.93 -15.47 13.04
C ARG A 144 -7.73 -16.00 11.86
N GLU A 145 -8.55 -17.00 12.14
CA GLU A 145 -9.57 -17.47 11.22
C GLU A 145 -10.86 -16.64 11.30
N PHE A 146 -11.65 -16.70 10.25
CA PHE A 146 -12.96 -16.04 10.15
C PHE A 146 -14.01 -17.07 9.77
N LEU A 147 -15.17 -17.04 10.44
CA LEU A 147 -16.33 -17.79 9.98
C LEU A 147 -16.82 -17.17 8.67
N LEU A 148 -17.09 -17.99 7.65
CA LEU A 148 -17.61 -17.49 6.37
C LEU A 148 -19.02 -16.92 6.47
N THR A 149 -19.70 -17.10 7.61
CA THR A 149 -21.03 -16.55 7.91
C THR A 149 -21.01 -15.10 8.40
N ILE A 150 -19.86 -14.57 8.83
CA ILE A 150 -19.75 -13.23 9.44
C ILE A 150 -19.32 -12.14 8.46
N VAL A 151 -19.34 -12.41 7.15
CA VAL A 151 -18.96 -11.42 6.12
C VAL A 151 -20.07 -10.39 5.93
N ASP A 152 -19.71 -9.11 5.77
CA ASP A 152 -20.68 -8.04 5.48
C ASP A 152 -21.32 -8.26 4.10
N LYS A 153 -20.51 -8.77 3.15
CA LYS A 153 -20.92 -9.09 1.79
C LYS A 153 -20.24 -10.37 1.34
N LYS A 154 -21.04 -11.34 0.91
CA LYS A 154 -20.57 -12.53 0.19
C LYS A 154 -20.41 -12.21 -1.30
N LEU A 155 -19.38 -12.74 -1.94
CA LEU A 155 -19.07 -12.54 -3.35
C LEU A 155 -19.50 -13.77 -4.17
N GLU A 156 -20.26 -13.54 -5.24
CA GLU A 156 -20.79 -14.60 -6.11
C GLU A 156 -19.70 -15.33 -6.90
N SER A 157 -18.54 -14.68 -7.09
CA SER A 157 -17.39 -15.26 -7.81
C SER A 157 -16.75 -16.46 -7.09
N ALA A 158 -17.07 -16.69 -5.81
CA ALA A 158 -16.53 -17.80 -5.04
C ALA A 158 -17.40 -19.08 -5.10
N SER A 159 -18.55 -19.05 -5.78
CA SER A 159 -19.51 -20.16 -5.84
C SER A 159 -19.41 -21.03 -7.10
N LYS A 160 -18.36 -20.87 -7.92
CA LYS A 160 -18.18 -21.61 -9.19
C LYS A 160 -16.99 -22.56 -9.15
#